data_AF-A0A961CLP0-F1
#
_entry.id   AF-A0A961CLP0-F1
#
_cell.length_a   1.000
_cell.length_b   1.000
_cell.length_c   1.000
_cell.angle_alpha   90.00
_cell.angle_beta   90.00
_cell.angle_gamma   90.00
#
_symmetry.space_group_name_H-M   'P 1'
#
loop_
_entity.id
_entity.type
_entity.pdbx_description
1 polymer ?
#
loop_
_entity_poly.entity_id
_entity_poly.type
_entity_poly.pdbx_seq_one_letter_code
_entity_poly.pdbx_strand_id
1 'polypeptide(L)'
;EVAVWAGLDGDVSPGLAELAMRAYLFIAWPLLPTYVPLAVMLLEPPERARPRAAPFLVLGLIVSSYLAYVVLFNPVEVIRHPNGLEYATVVTHPMVWAVAYIVAVIGPPLLSGYRSIVAFGALNLIGLVTVAIFYAQAFASLWCIFAAVSSVLILIHMIRRRATPGADRLPGSPRTVPV
;
A
#
# COMPACT_ATOMS: atom_id res chain seq x y z
N GLU A 1 18.09 -8.66 -7.28
CA GLU A 1 18.88 -7.50 -6.80
C GLU A 1 20.36 -7.84 -6.56
N VAL A 2 20.72 -8.80 -5.72
CA VAL A 2 22.13 -9.20 -5.48
C VAL A 2 22.89 -9.56 -6.76
N ALA A 3 22.27 -10.33 -7.66
CA ALA A 3 22.86 -10.68 -8.96
C ALA A 3 22.98 -9.49 -9.94
N VAL A 4 22.21 -8.42 -9.74
CA VAL A 4 22.30 -7.20 -10.56
C VAL A 4 23.51 -6.38 -10.14
N TRP A 5 23.75 -6.25 -8.82
CA TRP A 5 24.97 -5.65 -8.29
C TRP A 5 26.22 -6.40 -8.73
N ALA A 6 26.23 -7.73 -8.59
CA ALA A 6 27.33 -8.58 -9.06
C ALA A 6 27.56 -8.46 -10.58
N GLY A 7 26.52 -8.19 -11.37
CA GLY A 7 26.66 -7.94 -12.81
C GLY A 7 27.29 -6.58 -13.14
N LEU A 8 26.99 -5.55 -12.34
CA LEU A 8 27.62 -4.22 -12.47
C LEU A 8 29.09 -4.23 -12.00
N ASP A 9 29.41 -5.07 -11.02
CA ASP A 9 30.78 -5.24 -10.52
C ASP A 9 31.61 -6.20 -11.40
N GLY A 10 30.99 -6.87 -12.38
CA GLY A 10 31.65 -7.73 -13.38
C GLY A 10 31.80 -9.20 -12.98
N ASP A 11 31.22 -9.61 -11.85
CA ASP A 11 31.36 -10.94 -11.26
C ASP A 11 30.41 -12.00 -11.87
N VAL A 12 29.41 -11.59 -12.65
CA VAL A 12 28.47 -12.50 -13.34
C VAL A 12 28.28 -12.10 -14.80
N SER A 13 27.92 -13.08 -15.63
CA SER A 13 27.74 -12.85 -17.06
C SER A 13 26.66 -11.78 -17.31
N PRO A 14 26.87 -10.86 -18.26
CA PRO A 14 25.91 -9.79 -18.57
C PRO A 14 24.50 -10.31 -18.86
N GLY A 15 24.39 -11.49 -19.51
CA GLY A 15 23.09 -12.12 -19.79
C GLY A 15 22.35 -12.63 -18.56
N LEU A 16 23.06 -13.13 -17.53
CA LEU A 16 22.44 -13.58 -16.28
C LEU A 16 21.99 -12.38 -15.44
N ALA A 17 22.79 -11.32 -15.39
CA ALA A 17 22.44 -10.07 -14.70
C ALA A 17 21.18 -9.42 -15.30
N GLU A 18 21.11 -9.35 -16.64
CA GLU A 18 19.94 -8.85 -17.38
C GLU A 18 18.68 -9.68 -17.11
N LEU A 19 18.79 -11.02 -17.14
CA LEU A 19 17.66 -11.90 -16.85
C LEU A 19 17.18 -11.75 -15.40
N ALA A 20 18.11 -11.68 -14.44
CA ALA A 20 17.79 -11.51 -13.03
C ALA A 20 17.13 -10.15 -12.76
N MET A 21 17.60 -9.08 -13.42
CA MET A 21 16.98 -7.76 -13.38
C MET A 21 15.56 -7.79 -13.95
N ARG A 22 15.37 -8.35 -15.16
CA ARG A 22 14.06 -8.43 -15.80
C ARG A 22 13.08 -9.25 -14.98
N ALA A 23 13.51 -10.37 -14.42
CA ALA A 23 12.67 -11.19 -13.53
C ALA A 23 12.26 -10.40 -12.28
N TYR A 24 13.20 -9.67 -11.67
CA TYR A 24 12.91 -8.80 -10.53
C TYR A 24 11.90 -7.70 -10.88
N LEU A 25 12.12 -6.97 -11.97
CA LEU A 25 11.22 -5.90 -12.42
C LEU A 25 9.84 -6.45 -12.78
N PHE A 26 9.77 -7.62 -13.42
CA PHE A 26 8.51 -8.26 -13.77
C PHE A 26 7.69 -8.68 -12.54
N ILE A 27 8.37 -9.15 -11.49
CA ILE A 27 7.71 -9.48 -10.21
C ILE A 27 7.27 -8.19 -9.49
N ALA A 28 8.12 -7.16 -9.45
CA ALA A 28 7.84 -5.95 -8.70
C ALA A 28 6.74 -5.08 -9.34
N TRP A 29 6.74 -4.94 -10.66
CA TRP A 29 5.88 -4.00 -11.38
C TRP A 29 4.61 -4.67 -11.90
N PRO A 30 4.65 -5.60 -12.88
CA PRO A 30 3.46 -6.28 -13.39
C PRO A 30 2.70 -7.15 -12.39
N LEU A 31 3.38 -7.92 -11.55
CA LEU A 31 2.70 -9.02 -10.85
C LEU A 31 1.83 -8.51 -9.70
N LEU A 32 2.34 -7.55 -8.91
CA LEU A 32 1.71 -7.09 -7.68
C LEU A 32 0.32 -6.44 -7.86
N PRO A 33 0.08 -5.54 -8.84
CA PRO A 33 -1.21 -4.87 -9.00
C PRO A 33 -2.37 -5.82 -9.29
N THR A 34 -2.13 -6.95 -9.95
CA THR A 34 -3.14 -7.99 -10.15
C THR A 34 -3.19 -8.96 -8.97
N TYR A 35 -2.04 -9.35 -8.43
CA TYR A 35 -1.95 -10.37 -7.40
C TYR A 35 -2.64 -9.96 -6.08
N VAL A 36 -2.44 -8.73 -5.63
CA VAL A 36 -2.99 -8.25 -4.34
C VAL A 36 -4.52 -8.19 -4.32
N PRO A 37 -5.23 -7.57 -5.28
CA PRO A 37 -6.69 -7.62 -5.31
C PRO A 37 -7.22 -9.04 -5.47
N LEU A 38 -6.55 -9.91 -6.24
CA LEU A 38 -6.92 -11.31 -6.38
C LEU A 38 -6.80 -12.06 -5.05
N ALA A 39 -5.70 -11.85 -4.30
CA ALA A 39 -5.52 -12.45 -2.98
C ALA A 39 -6.62 -12.02 -2.00
N VAL A 40 -6.98 -10.74 -1.98
CA VAL A 40 -8.09 -10.23 -1.14
C VAL A 40 -9.43 -10.85 -1.56
N MET A 41 -9.69 -11.02 -2.86
CA MET A 41 -10.90 -11.70 -3.34
C MET A 41 -10.98 -13.18 -2.91
N LEU A 42 -9.85 -13.86 -2.79
CA LEU A 42 -9.77 -15.27 -2.38
C LEU A 42 -9.83 -15.45 -0.85
N LEU A 43 -9.42 -14.44 -0.08
CA LEU A 43 -9.40 -14.46 1.39
C LEU A 43 -10.78 -14.24 2.02
N GLU A 44 -11.69 -13.55 1.33
CA GLU A 44 -13.02 -13.21 1.83
C GLU A 44 -14.14 -13.99 1.14
N PRO A 45 -15.29 -14.17 1.81
CA PRO A 45 -16.49 -14.70 1.17
C PRO A 45 -16.85 -13.91 -0.11
N PRO A 46 -17.16 -14.58 -1.23
CA PRO A 46 -17.33 -13.92 -2.53
C PRO A 46 -18.34 -12.78 -2.54
N GLU A 47 -19.42 -12.92 -1.77
CA GLU A 47 -20.51 -11.93 -1.66
C GLU A 47 -20.04 -10.58 -1.11
N ARG A 48 -19.01 -10.57 -0.25
CA ARG A 48 -18.47 -9.35 0.38
C ARG A 48 -17.23 -8.84 -0.34
N ALA A 49 -16.39 -9.76 -0.81
CA ALA A 49 -15.11 -9.42 -1.44
C ALA A 49 -15.29 -8.87 -2.86
N ARG A 50 -16.15 -9.50 -3.69
CA ARG A 50 -16.30 -9.18 -5.12
C ARG A 50 -16.66 -7.71 -5.39
N PRO A 51 -17.72 -7.13 -4.79
CA PRO A 51 -18.08 -5.75 -5.11
C PRO A 51 -16.98 -4.74 -4.68
N ARG A 52 -16.17 -5.08 -3.68
CA ARG A 52 -15.10 -4.21 -3.17
C ARG A 52 -13.81 -4.35 -3.93
N ALA A 53 -13.36 -5.57 -4.22
CA ALA A 53 -12.04 -5.84 -4.79
C ALA A 53 -12.04 -6.00 -6.32
N ALA A 54 -13.16 -6.32 -6.96
CA ALA A 54 -13.26 -6.44 -8.43
C ALA A 54 -12.84 -5.17 -9.20
N PRO A 55 -13.24 -3.93 -8.83
CA PRO A 55 -12.78 -2.74 -9.56
C PRO A 55 -11.26 -2.57 -9.48
N PHE A 56 -10.66 -2.90 -8.32
CA PHE A 56 -9.20 -2.86 -8.16
C PHE A 56 -8.50 -3.99 -8.90
N LEU A 57 -9.13 -5.16 -9.06
CA LEU A 57 -8.60 -6.25 -9.88
C LEU A 57 -8.56 -5.83 -11.36
N VAL A 58 -9.63 -5.20 -11.86
CA VAL A 58 -9.67 -4.69 -13.24
C VAL A 58 -8.62 -3.61 -13.44
N LEU A 59 -8.53 -2.64 -12.53
CA LEU A 59 -7.48 -1.62 -12.57
C LEU A 59 -6.08 -2.25 -12.52
N GLY A 60 -5.90 -3.22 -11.62
CA GLY A 60 -4.69 -4.00 -11.45
C GLY A 60 -4.26 -4.69 -12.73
N LEU A 61 -5.17 -5.35 -13.43
CA LEU A 61 -4.91 -6.00 -14.72
C LEU A 61 -4.47 -5.01 -15.80
N ILE A 62 -5.10 -3.83 -15.86
CA ILE A 62 -4.73 -2.78 -16.82
C ILE A 62 -3.30 -2.29 -16.53
N VAL A 63 -3.02 -1.93 -15.27
CA VAL A 63 -1.69 -1.49 -14.82
C VAL A 63 -0.65 -2.57 -15.06
N SER A 64 -0.96 -3.82 -14.72
CA SER A 64 -0.06 -4.96 -14.86
C SER A 64 0.30 -5.22 -16.33
N SER A 65 -0.70 -5.19 -17.22
CA SER A 65 -0.49 -5.41 -18.66
C SER A 65 0.38 -4.32 -19.26
N TYR A 66 0.13 -3.06 -18.91
CA TYR A 66 0.94 -1.95 -19.39
C TYR A 66 2.37 -2.02 -18.86
N LEU A 67 2.57 -2.23 -17.56
CA LEU A 67 3.91 -2.34 -16.99
C LEU A 67 4.66 -3.59 -17.49
N ALA A 68 3.96 -4.69 -17.78
CA ALA A 68 4.55 -5.87 -18.41
C ALA A 68 5.04 -5.54 -19.82
N TYR A 69 4.23 -4.81 -20.59
CA TYR A 69 4.63 -4.33 -21.90
C TYR A 69 5.88 -3.44 -21.82
N VAL A 70 5.91 -2.50 -20.86
CA VAL A 70 7.07 -1.62 -20.65
C VAL A 70 8.32 -2.44 -20.35
N VAL A 71 8.26 -3.36 -19.38
CA VAL A 71 9.42 -4.17 -18.94
C VAL A 71 9.91 -5.15 -20.03
N LEU A 72 9.01 -5.73 -20.82
CA LEU A 72 9.37 -6.75 -21.81
C LEU A 72 9.86 -6.17 -23.13
N PHE A 73 9.28 -5.05 -23.58
CA PHE A 73 9.49 -4.54 -24.93
C PHE A 73 10.29 -3.24 -25.02
N ASN A 74 10.63 -2.60 -23.90
CA ASN A 74 11.45 -1.39 -23.90
C ASN A 74 12.84 -1.65 -23.30
N PRO A 75 13.87 -0.91 -23.74
CA PRO A 75 15.17 -0.96 -23.08
C PRO A 75 15.02 -0.44 -21.63
N VAL A 76 15.63 -1.18 -20.70
CA VAL A 76 15.72 -0.79 -19.28
C VAL A 76 17.12 -0.28 -19.06
N GLU A 77 17.27 1.00 -18.73
CA GLU A 77 18.56 1.56 -18.35
C GLU A 77 18.74 1.47 -16.83
N VAL A 78 19.89 0.97 -16.38
CA VAL A 78 20.24 0.90 -14.96
C VAL A 78 21.14 2.06 -14.62
N ILE A 79 20.63 3.02 -13.87
CA ILE A 79 21.37 4.17 -13.36
C ILE A 79 21.79 3.86 -11.92
N ARG A 80 23.10 3.81 -11.66
CA ARG A 80 23.64 3.54 -10.33
C ARG A 80 23.65 4.82 -9.50
N HIS A 81 22.96 4.79 -8.35
CA HIS A 81 23.04 5.84 -7.32
C HIS A 81 23.83 5.33 -6.11
N PRO A 82 24.35 6.22 -5.25
CA PRO A 82 25.13 5.82 -4.06
C PRO A 82 24.40 4.88 -3.11
N ASN A 83 23.05 4.96 -3.04
CA ASN A 83 22.21 4.20 -2.10
C ASN A 83 21.14 3.35 -2.80
N GLY A 84 21.24 3.12 -4.12
CA GLY A 84 20.21 2.39 -4.85
C GLY A 84 20.44 2.29 -6.35
N LEU A 85 19.62 1.47 -7.01
CA LEU A 85 19.58 1.34 -8.46
C LEU A 85 18.29 1.99 -8.97
N GLU A 86 18.41 2.93 -9.90
CA GLU A 86 17.28 3.45 -10.65
C GLU A 86 17.17 2.68 -11.95
N TYR A 87 15.96 2.19 -12.25
CA TYR A 87 15.65 1.50 -13.49
C TYR A 87 14.84 2.46 -14.36
N ALA A 88 15.54 3.21 -15.22
CA ALA A 88 14.91 4.15 -16.12
C ALA A 88 14.22 3.36 -17.25
N THR A 89 12.92 3.61 -17.42
CA THR A 89 12.08 3.02 -18.46
C THR A 89 11.23 4.10 -19.11
N VAL A 90 10.80 3.84 -20.35
CA VAL A 90 10.00 4.78 -21.15
C VAL A 90 8.52 4.72 -20.74
N VAL A 91 8.22 4.93 -19.46
CA VAL A 91 6.84 5.01 -18.99
C VAL A 91 6.24 6.35 -19.41
N THR A 92 5.20 6.30 -20.24
CA THR A 92 4.40 7.48 -20.57
C THR A 92 3.51 7.86 -19.39
N HIS A 93 3.58 9.12 -18.95
CA HIS A 93 2.85 9.62 -17.76
C HIS A 93 3.14 8.83 -16.46
N PRO A 94 4.39 8.82 -15.97
CA PRO A 94 4.81 7.97 -14.85
C PRO A 94 4.01 8.20 -13.56
N MET A 95 3.60 9.45 -13.29
CA MET A 95 2.78 9.76 -12.11
C MET A 95 1.40 9.09 -12.15
N VAL A 96 0.77 9.01 -13.32
CA VAL A 96 -0.57 8.42 -13.47
C VAL A 96 -0.51 6.91 -13.18
N TRP A 97 0.47 6.22 -13.76
CA TRP A 97 0.67 4.80 -13.53
C TRP A 97 1.12 4.48 -12.11
N ALA A 98 1.95 5.34 -11.50
CA ALA A 98 2.32 5.19 -10.09
C ALA A 98 1.10 5.30 -9.16
N VAL A 99 0.25 6.31 -9.36
CA VAL A 99 -0.98 6.46 -8.56
C VAL A 99 -1.94 5.28 -8.80
N ALA A 100 -2.14 4.88 -10.05
CA ALA A 100 -2.99 3.74 -10.39
C ALA A 100 -2.50 2.42 -9.76
N TYR A 101 -1.18 2.19 -9.77
CA TYR A 101 -0.53 1.07 -9.10
C TYR A 101 -0.81 1.09 -7.60
N ILE A 102 -0.57 2.23 -6.93
CA ILE A 102 -0.77 2.38 -5.49
C ILE A 102 -2.23 2.09 -5.13
N VAL A 103 -3.17 2.62 -5.91
CA VAL A 103 -4.61 2.38 -5.70
C VAL A 103 -4.95 0.90 -5.89
N ALA A 104 -4.42 0.24 -6.91
CA ALA A 104 -4.66 -1.19 -7.17
C ALA A 104 -4.10 -2.10 -6.07
N VAL A 105 -2.94 -1.76 -5.50
CA VAL A 105 -2.24 -2.56 -4.48
C VAL A 105 -2.76 -2.28 -3.07
N ILE A 106 -2.96 -1.02 -2.69
CA ILE A 106 -3.32 -0.62 -1.31
C ILE A 106 -4.85 -0.57 -1.11
N GLY A 107 -5.61 -0.24 -2.16
CA GLY A 107 -7.06 -0.13 -2.11
C GLY A 107 -7.80 -1.38 -1.62
N PRO A 108 -7.53 -2.59 -2.19
CA PRO A 108 -8.25 -3.80 -1.79
C PRO A 108 -8.03 -4.18 -0.32
N PRO A 109 -6.79 -4.19 0.22
CA PRO A 109 -6.56 -4.48 1.63
C PRO A 109 -7.26 -3.50 2.59
N LEU A 110 -7.32 -2.20 2.26
CA LEU A 110 -7.98 -1.19 3.09
C LEU A 110 -9.51 -1.33 3.12
N LEU A 111 -10.11 -1.89 2.07
CA LEU A 111 -11.56 -2.13 1.95
C LEU A 111 -11.97 -3.53 2.42
N SER A 112 -11.00 -4.34 2.87
CA SER A 112 -11.24 -5.69 3.36
C SER A 112 -12.16 -5.71 4.58
N GLY A 113 -12.99 -6.74 4.69
CA GLY A 113 -13.78 -7.02 5.89
C GLY A 113 -12.95 -7.47 7.09
N TYR A 114 -11.71 -7.91 6.91
CA TYR A 114 -10.84 -8.40 7.97
C TYR A 114 -9.91 -7.31 8.52
N ARG A 115 -9.99 -7.06 9.83
CA ARG A 115 -9.18 -6.02 10.51
C ARG A 115 -7.66 -6.23 10.34
N SER A 116 -7.21 -7.48 10.23
CA SER A 116 -5.80 -7.82 9.99
C SER A 116 -5.33 -7.40 8.60
N ILE A 117 -6.16 -7.60 7.57
CA ILE A 117 -5.86 -7.21 6.19
C ILE A 117 -5.88 -5.69 6.04
N VAL A 118 -6.81 -5.01 6.71
CA VAL A 118 -6.85 -3.54 6.77
C VAL A 118 -5.61 -2.98 7.47
N ALA A 119 -5.18 -3.57 8.59
CA ALA A 119 -3.96 -3.16 9.28
C ALA A 119 -2.71 -3.33 8.40
N PHE A 120 -2.64 -4.43 7.64
CA PHE A 120 -1.57 -4.65 6.67
C PHE A 120 -1.58 -3.58 5.56
N GLY A 121 -2.74 -3.27 4.98
CA GLY A 121 -2.88 -2.20 3.99
C GLY A 121 -2.47 -0.83 4.53
N ALA A 122 -2.91 -0.51 5.75
CA ALA A 122 -2.56 0.75 6.41
C ALA A 122 -1.06 0.87 6.69
N LEU A 123 -0.42 -0.21 7.15
CA LEU A 123 1.03 -0.25 7.37
C LEU A 123 1.80 -0.01 6.07
N ASN A 124 1.39 -0.65 4.97
CA ASN A 124 2.00 -0.43 3.65
C ASN A 124 1.80 1.01 3.16
N LEU A 125 0.63 1.60 3.38
CA LEU A 125 0.38 3.00 3.05
C LEU A 125 1.28 3.95 3.85
N ILE A 126 1.43 3.71 5.16
CA ILE A 126 2.32 4.50 6.01
C ILE A 126 3.77 4.36 5.55
N GLY A 127 4.23 3.13 5.27
CA GLY A 127 5.57 2.87 4.76
C GLY A 127 5.83 3.59 3.44
N LEU A 128 4.90 3.49 2.48
CA LEU A 128 4.97 4.18 1.21
C LEU A 128 5.04 5.71 1.37
N VAL A 129 4.16 6.28 2.19
CA VAL A 129 4.16 7.72 2.50
C VAL A 129 5.49 8.12 3.12
N THR A 130 6.00 7.33 4.06
CA THR A 130 7.30 7.58 4.73
C THR A 130 8.44 7.58 3.73
N VAL A 131 8.53 6.57 2.84
CA VAL A 131 9.57 6.53 1.81
C VAL A 131 9.46 7.70 0.84
N ALA A 132 8.25 8.03 0.37
CA ALA A 132 7.99 9.16 -0.51
C ALA A 132 8.41 10.49 0.13
N ILE A 133 8.14 10.65 1.43
CA ILE A 133 8.55 11.79 2.26
C ILE A 133 10.07 11.94 2.31
N PHE A 134 10.79 10.85 2.59
CA PHE A 134 12.25 10.86 2.70
C PHE A 134 12.91 11.15 1.35
N TYR A 135 12.29 10.70 0.25
CA TYR A 135 12.75 10.96 -1.11
C TYR A 135 12.46 12.40 -1.57
N ALA A 136 11.39 13.03 -1.08
CA ALA A 136 10.87 14.33 -1.57
C ALA A 136 11.42 15.60 -0.87
N GLN A 137 12.36 15.51 0.07
CA GLN A 137 13.13 16.66 0.59
C GLN A 137 12.45 17.67 1.58
N ALA A 138 11.40 17.34 2.37
CA ALA A 138 10.69 18.35 3.21
C ALA A 138 10.20 17.94 4.63
N PHE A 139 11.11 17.85 5.61
CA PHE A 139 10.88 17.42 7.01
C PHE A 139 9.82 18.24 7.82
N ALA A 140 9.74 19.55 7.61
CA ALA A 140 8.99 20.44 8.52
C ALA A 140 7.46 20.37 8.33
N SER A 141 6.96 20.32 7.10
CA SER A 141 5.51 20.28 6.83
C SER A 141 4.86 18.98 7.30
N LEU A 142 5.64 17.91 7.42
CA LEU A 142 5.18 16.60 7.84
C LEU A 142 5.04 16.47 9.35
N TRP A 143 5.84 17.22 10.11
CA TRP A 143 5.61 17.40 11.54
C TRP A 143 4.20 17.96 11.80
N CYS A 144 3.76 18.90 10.97
CA CYS A 144 2.43 19.50 11.08
C CYS A 144 1.30 18.53 10.71
N ILE A 145 1.47 17.76 9.64
CA ILE A 145 0.46 16.75 9.23
C ILE A 145 0.40 15.61 10.24
N PHE A 146 1.55 15.14 10.76
CA PHE A 146 1.60 14.14 11.82
C PHE A 146 0.97 14.65 13.12
N ALA A 147 1.23 15.91 13.50
CA ALA A 147 0.60 16.54 14.65
C ALA A 147 -0.92 16.67 14.47
N ALA A 148 -1.40 16.98 13.26
CA ALA A 148 -2.83 17.05 12.96
C ALA A 148 -3.49 15.66 13.05
N VAL A 149 -2.90 14.64 12.43
CA VAL A 149 -3.41 13.26 12.48
C VAL A 149 -3.40 12.71 13.91
N SER A 150 -2.32 12.95 14.67
CA SER A 150 -2.22 12.56 16.08
C SER A 150 -3.28 13.24 16.94
N SER A 151 -3.55 14.53 16.68
CA SER A 151 -4.59 15.28 17.39
C SER A 151 -5.99 14.74 17.10
N VAL A 152 -6.29 14.40 15.85
CA VAL A 152 -7.58 13.80 15.47
C VAL A 152 -7.74 12.41 16.07
N LEU A 153 -6.69 11.60 16.10
CA LEU A 153 -6.73 10.27 16.73
C LEU A 153 -6.94 10.37 18.24
N ILE A 154 -6.29 11.32 18.93
CA ILE A 154 -6.53 11.60 20.35
C ILE A 154 -7.98 12.05 20.57
N LEU A 155 -8.50 12.92 19.72
CA LEU A 155 -9.88 13.40 19.81
C LEU A 155 -10.89 12.26 19.63
N ILE A 156 -10.70 11.40 18.61
CA ILE A 156 -11.54 10.22 18.37
C ILE A 156 -11.45 9.26 19.56
N HIS A 157 -10.27 9.07 20.13
CA HIS A 157 -10.06 8.24 21.30
C HIS A 157 -10.80 8.80 22.53
N MET A 158 -10.75 10.11 22.76
CA MET A 158 -11.49 10.77 23.84
C MET A 158 -13.00 10.67 23.65
N ILE A 159 -13.50 10.87 22.43
CA ILE A 159 -14.94 10.74 22.11
C ILE A 159 -15.38 9.29 22.33
N ARG A 160 -14.59 8.31 21.90
CA ARG A 160 -14.89 6.88 22.12
C ARG A 160 -14.87 6.48 23.60
N ARG A 161 -13.98 7.05 24.41
CA ARG A 161 -13.99 6.85 25.87
C ARG A 161 -15.16 7.54 26.57
N ARG A 162 -15.61 8.71 26.08
CA ARG A 162 -16.85 9.35 26.59
C ARG A 162 -18.11 8.58 26.19
N ALA A 163 -18.09 7.90 25.04
CA ALA A 163 -19.19 7.07 24.55
C ALA A 163 -19.28 5.68 25.22
N THR A 164 -18.44 5.39 26.21
CA THR A 164 -18.68 4.31 27.19
C THR A 164 -19.15 4.95 28.51
N PRO A 165 -20.44 5.31 28.66
CA PRO A 165 -20.99 5.59 29.97
C PRO A 165 -20.97 4.29 30.77
N GLY A 166 -20.17 4.24 31.83
CA GLY A 166 -20.54 3.44 33.00
C GLY A 166 -21.92 3.93 33.44
N ALA A 167 -22.96 3.10 33.39
CA ALA A 167 -23.17 2.02 34.35
C ALA A 167 -23.31 2.50 35.80
N ASP A 168 -23.50 3.80 36.07
CA ASP A 168 -23.66 4.32 37.43
C ASP A 168 -24.72 5.45 37.60
N ARG A 169 -25.74 5.46 36.74
CA ARG A 169 -27.00 6.16 37.05
C ARG A 169 -28.18 5.26 36.75
N LEU A 170 -28.38 4.24 37.60
CA LEU A 170 -29.72 3.65 37.72
C LEU A 170 -30.62 4.65 38.48
N PRO A 171 -31.82 4.95 37.95
CA PRO A 171 -32.80 5.80 38.63
C PRO A 171 -33.25 5.14 39.93
N GLY A 172 -33.26 5.91 41.02
CA GLY A 172 -33.89 5.47 42.27
C GLY A 172 -35.34 5.07 42.01
N SER A 173 -35.62 3.78 42.18
CA SER A 173 -36.97 3.20 42.17
C SER A 173 -37.71 3.55 43.49
N PRO A 174 -39.06 3.57 43.48
CA PRO A 174 -39.88 4.36 44.37
C PRO A 174 -39.94 3.81 45.80
N ARG A 175 -39.90 4.69 46.80
CA ARG A 175 -40.31 4.33 48.17
C ARG A 175 -41.82 4.28 48.26
N THR A 176 -42.40 3.08 48.16
CA THR A 176 -43.68 2.76 48.78
C THR A 176 -43.39 2.10 50.12
N VAL A 177 -43.87 2.70 51.22
CA VAL A 177 -44.10 2.00 52.49
C VAL A 177 -45.47 2.46 53.01
N PRO A 178 -46.35 1.52 53.44
CA PRO A 178 -47.72 1.81 53.84
C PRO A 178 -47.89 2.07 55.34
N VAL A 179 -49.08 2.60 55.65
CA VAL A 179 -49.76 2.86 56.94
C VAL A 179 -49.41 4.18 57.63
#